data_AF-A0A7X8ZIR8-F1
#
_entry.id   AF-A0A7X8ZIR8-F1
#
_cell.length_a   1.000
_cell.length_b   1.000
_cell.length_c   1.000
_cell.angle_alpha   90.00
_cell.angle_beta   90.00
_cell.angle_gamma   90.00
#
_symmetry.space_group_name_H-M   'P 1'
#
loop_
_entity.id
_entity.type
_entity.pdbx_description
1 polymer ?
#
loop_
_entity_poly.entity_id
_entity_poly.type
_entity_poly.pdbx_seq_one_letter_code
_entity_poly.pdbx_strand_id
1 'polypeptide(L)'
;MKIINRVLTFFSVMLLLLVSFGCRKVELPTEGLVYELIEDGTGYAVVDYTGESLDVVVPSSYLGLPVTTITSSAFHNKYTDIVSLSLPDTMTSIEKDAIGCLVNLKEFRVPKEIEDIGSALTWILSSVDIKIPRDHKYLKATTIGFHKAVTSKDKTKLVWVANPKKEGKTIRVPASIKIIGAYAMAGTNFGEIILPDSVEEIHSCAFYDTKNTSINIPESIKMIDGGAFSCSGLEGELVLPEGLISLGRSVFSNSRLTSISFPSTLQYLDYAIFGNTTPHELQRNFVSRVEYKTKDFDMSLFQDYSEYFTYFIIWNYLYYPYTNDASTPFEVEIVFSINEDDNQLMEEAFWLGYDNIREDMDWSVYSKLDYYSFTTTANSDE
;
A
#
# COMPACT_ATOMS: atom_id res chain seq x y z
N MET A 1 38.42 5.87 61.91
CA MET A 1 37.56 6.73 61.07
C MET A 1 37.93 6.72 59.57
N LYS A 2 39.19 6.93 59.16
CA LYS A 2 39.60 6.96 57.74
C LYS A 2 39.44 5.63 56.97
N ILE A 3 39.52 4.48 57.64
CA ILE A 3 39.38 3.15 57.01
C ILE A 3 37.90 2.83 56.72
N ILE A 4 36.99 3.20 57.62
CA ILE A 4 35.55 2.97 57.47
C ILE A 4 35.00 3.78 56.27
N ASN A 5 35.45 5.03 56.11
CA ASN A 5 35.03 5.84 54.96
C ASN A 5 35.52 5.29 53.62
N ARG A 6 36.70 4.64 53.55
CA ARG A 6 37.21 4.00 52.32
C ARG A 6 36.45 2.72 51.96
N VAL A 7 36.02 1.94 52.95
CA VAL A 7 35.20 0.74 52.72
C VAL A 7 33.79 1.13 52.25
N LEU A 8 33.19 2.17 52.83
CA LEU A 8 31.90 2.71 52.39
C LEU A 8 31.94 3.32 50.98
N THR A 9 33.01 4.03 50.61
CA THR A 9 33.17 4.53 49.22
C THR A 9 33.43 3.41 48.23
N PHE A 10 34.13 2.35 48.61
CA PHE A 10 34.35 1.20 47.74
C PHE A 10 33.04 0.43 47.48
N PHE A 11 32.20 0.24 48.51
CA PHE A 11 30.88 -0.37 48.35
C PHE A 11 29.91 0.52 47.57
N SER A 12 29.92 1.84 47.74
CA SER A 12 29.06 2.74 46.96
C SER A 12 29.44 2.79 45.48
N VAL A 13 30.75 2.74 45.15
CA VAL A 13 31.24 2.70 43.77
C VAL A 13 31.00 1.32 43.13
N MET A 14 31.09 0.23 43.89
CA MET A 14 30.78 -1.12 43.40
C MET A 14 29.27 -1.32 43.16
N LEU A 15 28.41 -0.74 44.01
CA LEU A 15 26.96 -0.73 43.81
C LEU A 15 26.56 0.12 42.59
N LEU A 16 27.26 1.25 42.33
CA LEU A 16 27.09 2.04 41.11
C LEU A 16 27.62 1.34 39.85
N LEU A 17 28.70 0.54 39.95
CA LEU A 17 29.23 -0.26 38.83
C LEU A 17 28.33 -1.45 38.48
N LEU A 18 27.61 -2.03 39.45
CA LEU A 18 26.59 -3.07 39.21
C LEU A 18 25.34 -2.53 38.49
N VAL A 19 25.06 -1.23 38.56
CA VAL A 19 24.02 -0.57 37.73
C VAL A 19 24.52 -0.34 36.29
N SER A 20 25.84 -0.43 36.04
CA SER A 20 26.45 -0.20 34.72
C SER A 20 26.79 -1.48 33.94
N PHE A 21 26.73 -2.65 34.57
CA PHE A 21 26.50 -3.88 33.83
C PHE A 21 25.02 -3.91 33.48
N GLY A 22 24.71 -3.75 32.20
CA GLY A 22 23.34 -3.74 31.68
C GLY A 22 22.56 -4.96 32.17
N CYS A 23 21.88 -4.80 33.30
CA CYS A 23 20.80 -5.67 33.71
C CYS A 23 19.74 -5.45 32.63
N ARG A 24 19.68 -6.38 31.66
CA ARG A 24 18.60 -6.42 30.69
C ARG A 24 17.33 -6.48 31.54
N LYS A 25 16.59 -5.36 31.60
CA LYS A 25 15.32 -5.28 32.31
C LYS A 25 14.51 -6.47 31.78
N VAL A 26 14.33 -7.50 32.60
CA VAL A 26 13.45 -8.61 32.25
C VAL A 26 12.07 -8.03 32.45
N GLU A 27 11.55 -7.41 31.39
CA GLU A 27 10.17 -6.93 31.38
C GLU A 27 9.29 -8.18 31.42
N LEU A 28 8.50 -8.30 32.49
CA LEU A 28 7.57 -9.41 32.64
C LEU A 28 6.53 -9.34 31.51
N PRO A 29 6.08 -10.48 30.97
CA PRO A 29 5.02 -10.49 29.97
C PRO A 29 3.79 -9.77 30.49
N THR A 30 3.19 -8.94 29.65
CA THR A 30 1.95 -8.26 30.00
C THR A 30 0.81 -9.26 30.13
N GLU A 31 0.03 -9.16 31.21
CA GLU A 31 -1.17 -9.98 31.39
C GLU A 31 -2.21 -9.72 30.30
N GLY A 32 -2.93 -10.76 29.88
CA GLY A 32 -3.97 -10.68 28.86
C GLY A 32 -3.51 -10.94 27.42
N LEU A 33 -2.23 -11.24 27.18
CA LEU A 33 -1.78 -11.78 25.90
C LEU A 33 -2.29 -13.21 25.73
N VAL A 34 -2.92 -13.50 24.58
CA VAL A 34 -3.43 -14.81 24.20
C VAL A 34 -2.52 -15.43 23.15
N TYR A 35 -2.16 -16.69 23.34
CA TYR A 35 -1.19 -17.39 22.51
C TYR A 35 -1.78 -18.64 21.85
N GLU A 36 -1.37 -18.89 20.61
CA GLU A 36 -1.67 -20.11 19.88
C GLU A 36 -0.37 -20.76 19.38
N LEU A 37 -0.27 -22.08 19.45
CA LEU A 37 0.88 -22.81 18.93
C LEU A 37 0.83 -22.74 17.40
N ILE A 38 1.93 -22.33 16.76
CA ILE A 38 1.99 -22.29 15.30
C ILE A 38 1.96 -23.73 14.74
N GLU A 39 1.49 -23.90 13.50
CA GLU A 39 1.17 -25.22 12.92
C GLU A 39 2.33 -26.23 12.96
N ASP A 40 3.57 -25.77 12.82
CA ASP A 40 4.77 -26.63 12.84
C ASP A 40 5.27 -26.97 14.26
N GLY A 41 4.63 -26.42 15.30
CA GLY A 41 4.96 -26.64 16.70
C GLY A 41 6.27 -26.00 17.17
N THR A 42 6.89 -25.13 16.37
CA THR A 42 8.22 -24.56 16.69
C THR A 42 8.16 -23.28 17.52
N GLY A 43 6.97 -22.70 17.72
CA GLY A 43 6.78 -21.42 18.41
C GLY A 43 5.32 -21.08 18.70
N TYR A 44 5.10 -19.91 19.28
CA TYR A 44 3.78 -19.37 19.56
C TYR A 44 3.53 -18.07 18.79
N ALA A 45 2.29 -17.89 18.34
CA ALA A 45 1.75 -16.63 17.85
C ALA A 45 0.96 -15.93 18.97
N VAL A 46 1.03 -14.59 19.02
CA VAL A 46 0.05 -13.79 19.76
C VAL A 46 -1.16 -13.60 18.87
N VAL A 47 -2.33 -14.04 19.35
CA VAL A 47 -3.57 -14.07 18.55
C VAL A 47 -4.65 -13.11 19.03
N ASP A 48 -4.56 -12.65 20.28
CA ASP A 48 -5.45 -11.65 20.87
C ASP A 48 -4.77 -10.98 22.08
N TYR A 49 -5.29 -9.83 22.49
CA TYR A 49 -4.88 -9.12 23.69
C TYR A 49 -6.11 -8.59 24.44
N THR A 50 -6.44 -9.25 25.54
CA THR A 50 -7.62 -8.94 26.39
C THR A 50 -7.27 -8.11 27.61
N GLY A 51 -5.99 -7.72 27.78
CA GLY A 51 -5.52 -6.97 28.93
C GLY A 51 -5.92 -5.49 28.91
N GLU A 52 -5.69 -4.79 30.03
CA GLU A 52 -5.97 -3.35 30.18
C GLU A 52 -4.71 -2.48 30.16
N SER A 53 -3.52 -3.09 30.15
CA SER A 53 -2.26 -2.33 30.11
C SER A 53 -2.12 -1.55 28.80
N LEU A 54 -1.70 -0.29 28.92
CA LEU A 54 -1.35 0.57 27.78
C LEU A 54 0.10 0.35 27.33
N ASP A 55 0.93 -0.20 28.21
CA ASP A 55 2.31 -0.61 27.96
C ASP A 55 2.35 -2.13 27.83
N VAL A 56 2.44 -2.62 26.59
CA VAL A 56 2.40 -4.05 26.27
C VAL A 56 3.78 -4.57 25.94
N VAL A 57 4.19 -5.63 26.62
CA VAL A 57 5.46 -6.34 26.43
C VAL A 57 5.16 -7.77 26.03
N VAL A 58 5.47 -8.11 24.78
CA VAL A 58 5.41 -9.48 24.30
C VAL A 58 6.68 -10.21 24.73
N PRO A 59 6.58 -11.33 25.46
CA PRO A 59 7.76 -12.07 25.91
C PRO A 59 8.44 -12.77 24.74
N SER A 60 9.75 -13.05 24.87
CA SER A 60 10.49 -13.82 23.87
C SER A 60 10.10 -15.31 23.83
N SER A 61 9.41 -15.81 24.85
CA SER A 61 9.00 -17.21 24.94
C SER A 61 7.71 -17.39 25.74
N TYR A 62 6.91 -18.38 25.35
CA TYR A 62 5.73 -18.84 26.07
C TYR A 62 5.77 -20.38 26.16
N LEU A 63 5.54 -20.93 27.36
CA LEU A 63 5.63 -22.37 27.65
C LEU A 63 6.93 -23.07 27.14
N GLY A 64 8.05 -22.35 27.17
CA GLY A 64 9.37 -22.88 26.77
C GLY A 64 9.67 -22.82 25.28
N LEU A 65 8.72 -22.38 24.44
CA LEU A 65 8.92 -22.16 23.01
C LEU A 65 8.99 -20.65 22.69
N PRO A 66 9.67 -20.25 21.61
CA PRO A 66 9.77 -18.84 21.23
C PRO A 66 8.41 -18.27 20.83
N VAL A 67 8.19 -16.97 21.10
CA VAL A 67 7.08 -16.23 20.50
C VAL A 67 7.61 -15.56 19.22
N THR A 68 7.02 -15.91 18.08
CA THR A 68 7.58 -15.62 16.75
C THR A 68 6.66 -14.81 15.85
N THR A 69 5.36 -14.78 16.15
CA THR A 69 4.33 -14.19 15.29
C THR A 69 3.38 -13.29 16.07
N ILE A 70 3.01 -12.15 15.49
CA ILE A 70 1.81 -11.40 15.86
C ILE A 70 0.79 -11.55 14.73
N THR A 71 -0.39 -12.08 15.00
CA THR A 71 -1.43 -12.22 13.97
C THR A 71 -2.17 -10.91 13.72
N SER A 72 -2.85 -10.83 12.58
CA SER A 72 -3.67 -9.68 12.19
C SER A 72 -4.66 -9.30 13.31
N SER A 73 -5.29 -10.29 13.93
CA SER A 73 -6.29 -10.04 14.98
C SER A 73 -5.74 -9.70 16.36
N ALA A 74 -4.43 -9.83 16.59
CA ALA A 74 -3.82 -9.78 17.92
C ALA A 74 -4.17 -8.54 18.74
N PHE A 75 -4.35 -7.39 18.10
CA PHE A 75 -4.67 -6.13 18.78
C PHE A 75 -5.90 -5.40 18.21
N HIS A 76 -6.75 -6.10 17.44
CA HIS A 76 -7.88 -5.47 16.76
C HIS A 76 -8.81 -4.70 17.71
N ASN A 77 -9.04 -5.15 18.95
CA ASN A 77 -9.96 -4.47 19.88
C ASN A 77 -9.31 -3.33 20.69
N LYS A 78 -8.09 -2.90 20.35
CA LYS A 78 -7.26 -2.01 21.19
C LYS A 78 -6.82 -0.72 20.52
N TYR A 79 -7.65 -0.25 19.58
CA TYR A 79 -7.38 0.91 18.72
C TYR A 79 -6.76 2.12 19.44
N THR A 80 -7.31 2.51 20.60
CA THR A 80 -6.92 3.74 21.31
C THR A 80 -6.13 3.50 22.60
N ASP A 81 -5.87 2.25 22.97
CA ASP A 81 -5.43 1.95 24.34
C ASP A 81 -3.91 1.86 24.42
N ILE A 82 -3.29 1.14 23.50
CA ILE A 82 -1.85 0.85 23.58
C ILE A 82 -1.04 2.07 23.16
N VAL A 83 -0.17 2.52 24.06
CA VAL A 83 0.76 3.65 23.84
C VAL A 83 2.21 3.19 23.62
N SER A 84 2.52 1.96 24.04
CA SER A 84 3.84 1.35 23.94
C SER A 84 3.71 -0.15 23.69
N LEU A 85 4.45 -0.65 22.70
CA LEU A 85 4.52 -2.07 22.36
C LEU A 85 5.98 -2.51 22.23
N SER A 86 6.39 -3.43 23.09
CA SER A 86 7.73 -4.04 23.09
C SER A 86 7.65 -5.44 22.51
N LEU A 87 8.33 -5.66 21.39
CA LEU A 87 8.40 -6.96 20.70
C LEU A 87 9.79 -7.59 20.88
N PRO A 88 9.87 -8.91 21.09
CA PRO A 88 11.13 -9.63 21.27
C PRO A 88 11.90 -9.81 19.96
N ASP A 89 13.21 -10.01 20.05
CA ASP A 89 14.07 -10.31 18.89
C ASP A 89 13.78 -11.71 18.28
N THR A 90 12.99 -12.57 18.95
CA THR A 90 12.51 -13.86 18.42
C THR A 90 11.41 -13.70 17.38
N MET A 91 10.85 -12.50 17.23
CA MET A 91 9.78 -12.21 16.29
C MET A 91 10.29 -12.31 14.85
N THR A 92 9.68 -13.20 14.06
CA THR A 92 9.99 -13.42 12.65
C THR A 92 8.85 -13.01 11.72
N SER A 93 7.63 -12.85 12.25
CA SER A 93 6.47 -12.42 11.47
C SER A 93 5.58 -11.44 12.23
N ILE A 94 5.08 -10.43 11.54
CA ILE A 94 3.98 -9.56 11.99
C ILE A 94 3.01 -9.52 10.81
N GLU A 95 1.84 -10.10 10.99
CA GLU A 95 0.85 -10.16 9.92
C GLU A 95 0.32 -8.77 9.55
N LYS A 96 -0.30 -8.72 8.36
CA LYS A 96 -0.92 -7.50 7.84
C LYS A 96 -1.90 -6.92 8.86
N ASP A 97 -1.86 -5.59 9.01
CA ASP A 97 -2.72 -4.78 9.90
C ASP A 97 -2.63 -5.09 11.40
N ALA A 98 -1.80 -6.06 11.82
CA ALA A 98 -1.71 -6.55 13.20
C ALA A 98 -1.52 -5.46 14.25
N ILE A 99 -0.75 -4.42 13.90
CA ILE A 99 -0.48 -3.26 14.76
C ILE A 99 -0.89 -1.94 14.09
N GLY A 100 -1.52 -2.00 12.92
CA GLY A 100 -1.96 -0.84 12.16
C GLY A 100 -3.06 -0.07 12.89
N CYS A 101 -3.79 -0.70 13.79
CA CYS A 101 -4.86 -0.09 14.57
C CYS A 101 -4.38 0.75 15.78
N LEU A 102 -3.11 0.67 16.18
CA LEU A 102 -2.61 1.24 17.44
C LEU A 102 -2.34 2.76 17.34
N VAL A 103 -3.38 3.58 17.21
CA VAL A 103 -3.26 5.01 16.83
C VAL A 103 -2.49 5.88 17.82
N ASN A 104 -2.33 5.42 19.06
CA ASN A 104 -1.60 6.12 20.12
C ASN A 104 -0.15 5.64 20.29
N LEU A 105 0.31 4.68 19.48
CA LEU A 105 1.68 4.20 19.50
C LEU A 105 2.64 5.28 18.98
N LYS A 106 3.54 5.75 19.86
CA LYS A 106 4.46 6.87 19.54
C LYS A 106 5.73 6.44 18.83
N GLU A 107 6.23 5.27 19.20
CA GLU A 107 7.49 4.71 18.71
C GLU A 107 7.30 3.22 18.45
N PHE A 108 7.88 2.73 17.38
CA PHE A 108 7.92 1.29 17.08
C PHE A 108 9.34 0.86 16.77
N ARG A 109 9.90 -0.03 17.60
CA ARG A 109 11.21 -0.65 17.39
C ARG A 109 11.03 -1.95 16.61
N VAL A 110 11.51 -1.96 15.37
CA VAL A 110 11.37 -3.11 14.48
C VAL A 110 12.24 -4.28 14.97
N PRO A 111 11.67 -5.47 15.21
CA PRO A 111 12.44 -6.67 15.57
C PRO A 111 13.42 -7.07 14.48
N LYS A 112 14.56 -7.66 14.86
CA LYS A 112 15.74 -7.81 13.97
C LYS A 112 15.50 -8.64 12.71
N GLU A 113 14.57 -9.59 12.76
CA GLU A 113 14.26 -10.52 11.68
C GLU A 113 13.09 -10.06 10.79
N ILE A 114 12.45 -8.92 11.08
CA ILE A 114 11.29 -8.42 10.31
C ILE A 114 11.75 -7.65 9.07
N GLU A 115 11.36 -8.12 7.90
CA GLU A 115 11.69 -7.45 6.62
C GLU A 115 10.62 -6.45 6.18
N ASP A 116 9.34 -6.77 6.33
CA ASP A 116 8.23 -5.89 5.96
C ASP A 116 7.56 -5.29 7.20
N ILE A 117 7.46 -3.96 7.21
CA ILE A 117 6.78 -3.18 8.25
C ILE A 117 5.61 -2.37 7.66
N GLY A 118 5.54 -2.22 6.34
CA GLY A 118 4.53 -1.40 5.68
C GLY A 118 3.14 -1.99 5.89
N SER A 119 3.01 -3.28 5.59
CA SER A 119 1.77 -4.05 5.77
C SER A 119 1.34 -4.17 7.24
N ALA A 120 2.26 -4.06 8.20
CA ALA A 120 1.95 -4.19 9.62
C ALA A 120 1.41 -2.89 10.26
N LEU A 121 1.83 -1.72 9.76
CA LEU A 121 1.62 -0.40 10.38
C LEU A 121 0.63 0.50 9.61
N THR A 122 -0.12 -0.07 8.67
CA THR A 122 -0.95 0.59 7.65
C THR A 122 -1.58 1.94 8.01
N TRP A 123 -2.25 2.07 9.17
CA TRP A 123 -2.95 3.32 9.56
C TRP A 123 -2.13 4.29 10.42
N ILE A 124 -0.98 3.86 10.93
CA ILE A 124 -0.16 4.64 11.87
C ILE A 124 1.24 4.98 11.35
N LEU A 125 1.62 4.52 10.15
CA LEU A 125 2.92 4.79 9.53
C LEU A 125 3.27 6.27 9.45
N SER A 126 2.28 7.16 9.35
CA SER A 126 2.50 8.61 9.27
C SER A 126 2.67 9.28 10.64
N SER A 127 2.25 8.63 11.73
CA SER A 127 2.26 9.18 13.10
C SER A 127 3.27 8.51 14.04
N VAL A 128 3.74 7.31 13.72
CA VAL A 128 4.69 6.54 14.55
C VAL A 128 6.16 6.82 14.18
N ASP A 129 7.04 6.97 15.18
CA ASP A 129 8.49 7.03 14.94
C ASP A 129 9.07 5.61 14.84
N ILE A 130 9.48 5.21 13.63
CA ILE A 130 10.04 3.89 13.38
C ILE A 130 11.53 3.87 13.75
N LYS A 131 11.92 2.93 14.61
CA LYS A 131 13.31 2.69 15.01
C LYS A 131 13.82 1.37 14.47
N ILE A 132 14.90 1.45 13.69
CA ILE A 132 15.63 0.29 13.20
C ILE A 132 16.89 0.08 14.06
N PRO A 133 17.04 -1.07 14.74
CA PRO A 133 18.29 -1.45 15.41
C PRO A 133 19.50 -1.40 14.47
N ARG A 134 20.68 -1.05 14.99
CA ARG A 134 21.92 -0.95 14.15
C ARG A 134 22.32 -2.28 13.52
N ASP A 135 22.04 -3.38 14.21
CA ASP A 135 22.33 -4.76 13.83
C ASP A 135 21.14 -5.46 13.17
N HIS A 136 20.08 -4.73 12.82
CA HIS A 136 18.90 -5.28 12.15
C HIS A 136 19.30 -6.04 10.88
N LYS A 137 18.67 -7.18 10.58
CA LYS A 137 19.15 -8.10 9.53
C LYS A 137 18.88 -7.62 8.11
N TYR A 138 17.70 -7.07 7.85
CA TYR A 138 17.25 -6.72 6.48
C TYR A 138 17.17 -5.21 6.21
N LEU A 139 16.71 -4.45 7.20
CA LEU A 139 16.43 -3.02 7.09
C LEU A 139 17.57 -2.13 7.61
N LYS A 140 17.59 -0.90 7.11
CA LYS A 140 18.50 0.16 7.53
C LYS A 140 17.77 1.49 7.63
N ALA A 141 17.86 2.13 8.79
CA ALA A 141 17.46 3.53 8.93
C ALA A 141 18.41 4.45 8.15
N THR A 142 17.85 5.40 7.42
CA THR A 142 18.55 6.38 6.59
C THR A 142 17.79 7.71 6.59
N THR A 143 18.25 8.65 5.77
CA THR A 143 17.58 9.92 5.50
C THR A 143 17.45 10.15 4.00
N ILE A 144 16.31 10.66 3.56
CA ILE A 144 16.09 11.15 2.20
C ILE A 144 15.77 12.64 2.30
N GLY A 145 16.73 13.48 1.90
CA GLY A 145 16.67 14.92 2.20
C GLY A 145 16.61 15.14 3.72
N PHE A 146 15.55 15.78 4.20
CA PHE A 146 15.31 16.05 5.63
C PHE A 146 14.40 15.02 6.31
N HIS A 147 14.00 13.98 5.58
CA HIS A 147 13.04 12.98 6.03
C HIS A 147 13.75 11.74 6.55
N LYS A 148 13.30 11.23 7.70
CA LYS A 148 13.69 9.89 8.14
C LYS A 148 13.14 8.87 7.14
N ALA A 149 13.93 7.86 6.84
CA ALA A 149 13.51 6.81 5.93
C ALA A 149 14.07 5.46 6.38
N VAL A 150 13.44 4.39 5.90
CA VAL A 150 13.91 3.03 6.05
C VAL A 150 14.04 2.42 4.65
N THR A 151 15.17 1.79 4.39
CA THR A 151 15.42 1.03 3.17
C THR A 151 15.81 -0.39 3.51
N SER A 152 15.80 -1.27 2.51
CA SER A 152 16.59 -2.51 2.58
C SER A 152 18.08 -2.18 2.75
N LYS A 153 18.87 -3.12 3.27
CA LYS A 153 20.32 -2.94 3.52
C LYS A 153 21.12 -2.65 2.25
N ASP A 154 20.75 -3.30 1.15
CA ASP A 154 21.32 -3.09 -0.18
C ASP A 154 20.80 -1.80 -0.84
N LYS A 155 19.81 -1.13 -0.22
CA LYS A 155 19.20 0.15 -0.63
C LYS A 155 18.47 0.07 -1.97
N THR A 156 17.97 -1.11 -2.34
CA THR A 156 17.17 -1.34 -3.55
C THR A 156 15.67 -1.21 -3.29
N LYS A 157 15.21 -1.33 -2.04
CA LYS A 157 13.81 -1.15 -1.66
C LYS A 157 13.64 0.02 -0.70
N LEU A 158 12.71 0.92 -1.03
CA LEU A 158 12.22 1.94 -0.11
C LEU A 158 11.10 1.32 0.72
N VAL A 159 11.31 1.20 2.03
CA VAL A 159 10.35 0.52 2.91
C VAL A 159 9.43 1.52 3.59
N TRP A 160 9.94 2.69 3.96
CA TRP A 160 9.15 3.74 4.58
C TRP A 160 9.84 5.11 4.51
N VAL A 161 9.07 6.19 4.45
CA VAL A 161 9.55 7.56 4.65
C VAL A 161 8.62 8.35 5.54
N ALA A 162 9.21 9.00 6.56
CA ALA A 162 8.50 9.90 7.45
C ALA A 162 8.26 11.27 6.78
N ASN A 163 7.01 11.72 6.77
CA ASN A 163 6.69 13.13 6.53
C ASN A 163 5.70 13.68 7.58
N PRO A 164 6.08 13.67 8.87
CA PRO A 164 5.17 14.04 9.95
C PRO A 164 4.75 15.51 9.91
N LYS A 165 5.49 16.36 9.19
CA LYS A 165 5.26 17.81 9.15
C LYS A 165 4.39 18.27 7.98
N LYS A 166 3.99 17.38 7.05
CA LYS A 166 3.15 17.70 5.89
C LYS A 166 3.61 18.95 5.13
N GLU A 167 4.94 19.14 5.00
CA GLU A 167 5.56 20.42 4.63
C GLU A 167 5.46 20.78 3.13
N GLY A 168 4.79 19.98 2.29
CA GLY A 168 4.65 20.29 0.86
C GLY A 168 5.98 20.40 0.11
N LYS A 169 7.07 19.86 0.66
CA LYS A 169 8.40 19.87 0.03
C LYS A 169 8.55 18.71 -0.96
N THR A 170 9.36 18.93 -1.98
CA THR A 170 9.77 17.88 -2.93
C THR A 170 10.59 16.80 -2.21
N ILE A 171 10.27 15.54 -2.48
CA ILE A 171 11.11 14.39 -2.12
C ILE A 171 11.70 13.75 -3.37
N ARG A 172 13.01 13.48 -3.33
CA ARG A 172 13.76 12.81 -4.40
C ARG A 172 14.17 11.43 -3.93
N VAL A 173 13.53 10.39 -4.44
CA VAL A 173 13.85 9.01 -4.08
C VAL A 173 15.23 8.65 -4.66
N PRO A 174 16.14 8.01 -3.88
CA PRO A 174 17.49 7.71 -4.34
C PRO A 174 17.56 6.77 -5.56
N ALA A 175 18.46 7.03 -6.49
CA ALA A 175 18.63 6.28 -7.75
C ALA A 175 19.06 4.80 -7.60
N SER A 176 19.30 4.30 -6.39
CA SER A 176 19.51 2.87 -6.15
C SER A 176 18.21 2.11 -5.95
N ILE A 177 17.10 2.82 -5.71
CA ILE A 177 15.81 2.22 -5.37
C ILE A 177 15.15 1.68 -6.64
N LYS A 178 14.87 0.38 -6.61
CA LYS A 178 14.13 -0.38 -7.61
C LYS A 178 12.68 -0.62 -7.20
N ILE A 179 12.41 -0.72 -5.90
CA ILE A 179 11.10 -1.09 -5.37
C ILE A 179 10.62 -0.02 -4.40
N ILE A 180 9.43 0.51 -4.62
CA ILE A 180 8.69 1.27 -3.61
C ILE A 180 7.79 0.28 -2.86
N GLY A 181 8.14 0.00 -1.61
CA GLY A 181 7.45 -1.00 -0.79
C GLY A 181 6.03 -0.61 -0.40
N ALA A 182 5.28 -1.61 0.06
CA ALA A 182 3.90 -1.44 0.46
C ALA A 182 3.77 -0.34 1.53
N TYR A 183 2.82 0.57 1.35
CA TYR A 183 2.58 1.72 2.24
C TYR A 183 3.78 2.66 2.48
N ALA A 184 4.87 2.58 1.70
CA ALA A 184 6.12 3.27 2.00
C ALA A 184 5.99 4.80 2.14
N MET A 185 5.01 5.41 1.46
CA MET A 185 4.70 6.83 1.51
C MET A 185 3.21 7.09 1.78
N ALA A 186 2.48 6.10 2.31
CA ALA A 186 1.06 6.25 2.61
C ALA A 186 0.79 7.35 3.67
N GLY A 187 -0.25 8.14 3.46
CA GLY A 187 -0.65 9.25 4.33
C GLY A 187 0.35 10.42 4.37
N THR A 188 1.38 10.41 3.52
CA THR A 188 2.37 11.49 3.47
C THR A 188 1.88 12.65 2.59
N ASN A 189 2.27 13.87 2.95
CA ASN A 189 1.93 15.07 2.18
C ASN A 189 3.20 15.78 1.72
N PHE A 190 3.89 15.17 0.75
CA PHE A 190 4.97 15.82 0.00
C PHE A 190 4.36 16.76 -1.04
N GLY A 191 5.08 17.80 -1.47
CA GLY A 191 4.60 18.65 -2.57
C GLY A 191 4.73 17.93 -3.90
N GLU A 192 5.95 17.47 -4.18
CA GLU A 192 6.31 16.73 -5.38
C GLU A 192 7.06 15.46 -4.97
N ILE A 193 6.78 14.35 -5.64
CA ILE A 193 7.51 13.09 -5.46
C ILE A 193 8.23 12.80 -6.77
N ILE A 194 9.55 12.66 -6.67
CA ILE A 194 10.41 12.38 -7.83
C ILE A 194 10.97 10.98 -7.65
N LEU A 195 10.43 10.06 -8.43
CA LEU A 195 10.91 8.70 -8.56
C LEU A 195 12.10 8.67 -9.52
N PRO A 196 13.16 7.90 -9.22
CA PRO A 196 14.26 7.71 -10.15
C PRO A 196 13.90 6.69 -11.24
N ASP A 197 14.59 6.78 -12.37
CA ASP A 197 14.47 5.84 -13.50
C ASP A 197 14.86 4.40 -13.16
N SER A 198 15.32 4.12 -11.94
CA SER A 198 15.62 2.79 -11.47
C SER A 198 14.41 2.04 -10.90
N VAL A 199 13.28 2.71 -10.64
CA VAL A 199 12.10 2.08 -10.02
C VAL A 199 11.38 1.18 -11.02
N GLU A 200 11.41 -0.12 -10.74
CA GLU A 200 10.81 -1.19 -11.53
C GLU A 200 9.44 -1.62 -10.94
N GLU A 201 9.22 -1.44 -9.63
CA GLU A 201 8.00 -1.89 -8.94
C GLU A 201 7.47 -0.88 -7.91
N ILE A 202 6.15 -0.72 -7.88
CA ILE A 202 5.41 0.02 -6.85
C ILE A 202 4.42 -0.93 -6.20
N HIS A 203 4.64 -1.25 -4.92
CA HIS A 203 3.83 -2.22 -4.17
C HIS A 203 2.56 -1.60 -3.58
N SER A 204 1.71 -2.47 -3.02
CA SER A 204 0.35 -2.12 -2.62
C SER A 204 0.30 -0.90 -1.71
N CYS A 205 -0.63 0.02 -1.99
CA CYS A 205 -0.87 1.22 -1.19
C CYS A 205 0.35 2.14 -0.97
N ALA A 206 1.42 2.04 -1.77
CA ALA A 206 2.66 2.80 -1.59
C ALA A 206 2.45 4.32 -1.44
N PHE A 207 1.50 4.90 -2.17
CA PHE A 207 1.12 6.31 -2.15
C PHE A 207 -0.36 6.52 -1.75
N TYR A 208 -0.91 5.61 -0.96
CA TYR A 208 -2.28 5.70 -0.45
C TYR A 208 -2.49 6.98 0.38
N ASP A 209 -3.62 7.67 0.20
CA ASP A 209 -3.97 8.89 0.96
C ASP A 209 -2.88 9.98 0.91
N THR A 210 -2.28 10.17 -0.26
CA THR A 210 -1.32 11.26 -0.53
C THR A 210 -2.01 12.45 -1.18
N LYS A 211 -1.51 13.68 -1.01
CA LYS A 211 -2.11 14.87 -1.64
C LYS A 211 -1.39 15.36 -2.89
N ASN A 212 -0.46 14.56 -3.41
CA ASN A 212 0.29 14.89 -4.62
C ASN A 212 -0.66 14.97 -5.80
N THR A 213 -0.63 16.09 -6.53
CA THR A 213 -1.51 16.33 -7.69
C THR A 213 -0.96 15.76 -8.97
N SER A 214 0.33 15.42 -9.01
CA SER A 214 0.97 14.77 -10.14
C SER A 214 2.05 13.82 -9.64
N ILE A 215 2.36 12.82 -10.46
CA ILE A 215 3.52 11.96 -10.30
C ILE A 215 4.06 11.60 -11.67
N ASN A 216 5.39 11.60 -11.80
CA ASN A 216 6.05 11.04 -12.98
C ASN A 216 6.34 9.56 -12.71
N ILE A 217 5.69 8.67 -13.45
CA ILE A 217 5.95 7.22 -13.39
C ILE A 217 7.13 6.92 -14.33
N PRO A 218 8.25 6.35 -13.81
CA PRO A 218 9.45 6.16 -14.62
C PRO A 218 9.29 5.07 -15.68
N GLU A 219 9.98 5.21 -16.82
CA GLU A 219 9.94 4.30 -17.97
C GLU A 219 10.38 2.85 -17.65
N SER A 220 11.09 2.65 -16.54
CA SER A 220 11.51 1.32 -16.10
C SER A 220 10.43 0.53 -15.37
N ILE A 221 9.31 1.15 -15.00
CA ILE A 221 8.24 0.50 -14.24
C ILE A 221 7.73 -0.73 -14.98
N LYS A 222 7.55 -1.82 -14.23
CA LYS A 222 6.98 -3.09 -14.69
C LYS A 222 5.68 -3.42 -13.99
N MET A 223 5.54 -3.02 -12.74
CA MET A 223 4.41 -3.41 -11.89
C MET A 223 3.98 -2.28 -10.98
N ILE A 224 2.67 -2.05 -10.91
CA ILE A 224 2.02 -1.19 -9.90
C ILE A 224 0.90 -1.99 -9.25
N ASP A 225 1.06 -2.32 -7.98
CA ASP A 225 0.12 -3.15 -7.24
C ASP A 225 -1.13 -2.41 -6.77
N GLY A 226 -2.11 -3.19 -6.29
CA GLY A 226 -3.41 -2.68 -5.88
C GLY A 226 -3.36 -1.54 -4.86
N GLY A 227 -4.19 -0.53 -5.07
CA GLY A 227 -4.32 0.63 -4.19
C GLY A 227 -3.11 1.57 -4.17
N ALA A 228 -2.08 1.35 -4.99
CA ALA A 228 -0.82 2.11 -4.92
C ALA A 228 -1.00 3.63 -4.93
N PHE A 229 -1.97 4.16 -5.68
CA PHE A 229 -2.31 5.59 -5.75
C PHE A 229 -3.76 5.87 -5.30
N SER A 230 -4.35 4.98 -4.52
CA SER A 230 -5.72 5.16 -4.03
C SER A 230 -5.80 6.33 -3.05
N CYS A 231 -6.89 7.09 -3.09
CA CYS A 231 -7.09 8.31 -2.30
C CYS A 231 -5.98 9.35 -2.50
N SER A 232 -5.29 9.30 -3.65
CA SER A 232 -4.28 10.29 -3.99
C SER A 232 -4.91 11.59 -4.51
N GLY A 233 -4.18 12.69 -4.41
CA GLY A 233 -4.56 13.97 -5.00
C GLY A 233 -4.37 14.05 -6.52
N LEU A 234 -3.93 12.96 -7.18
CA LEU A 234 -3.53 12.96 -8.59
C LEU A 234 -4.65 13.52 -9.45
N GLU A 235 -4.35 14.49 -10.32
CA GLU A 235 -5.35 15.16 -11.15
C GLU A 235 -4.85 15.37 -12.58
N GLY A 236 -5.78 15.64 -13.50
CA GLY A 236 -5.44 15.86 -14.90
C GLY A 236 -5.15 14.56 -15.66
N GLU A 237 -4.22 14.62 -16.61
CA GLU A 237 -3.88 13.49 -17.48
C GLU A 237 -2.70 12.69 -16.92
N LEU A 238 -2.83 11.36 -16.91
CA LEU A 238 -1.75 10.43 -16.57
C LEU A 238 -1.40 9.56 -17.77
N VAL A 239 -0.15 9.65 -18.23
CA VAL A 239 0.39 8.75 -19.24
C VAL A 239 1.21 7.68 -18.53
N LEU A 240 0.81 6.42 -18.67
CA LEU A 240 1.55 5.29 -18.16
C LEU A 240 2.63 4.88 -19.18
N PRO A 241 3.87 4.63 -18.74
CA PRO A 241 5.00 4.42 -19.64
C PRO A 241 4.97 3.05 -20.33
N GLU A 242 5.58 3.00 -21.51
CA GLU A 242 5.78 1.74 -22.23
C GLU A 242 6.74 0.82 -21.46
N GLY A 243 6.42 -0.47 -21.43
CA GLY A 243 7.12 -1.46 -20.65
C GLY A 243 6.44 -1.82 -19.31
N LEU A 244 5.41 -1.09 -18.88
CA LEU A 244 4.54 -1.49 -17.77
C LEU A 244 3.76 -2.76 -18.15
N ILE A 245 3.81 -3.78 -17.28
CA ILE A 245 3.26 -5.11 -17.53
C ILE A 245 1.97 -5.32 -16.73
N SER A 246 1.89 -4.83 -15.48
CA SER A 246 0.74 -5.11 -14.61
C SER A 246 0.28 -3.93 -13.76
N LEU A 247 -1.04 -3.79 -13.64
CA LEU A 247 -1.76 -2.84 -12.76
C LEU A 247 -2.75 -3.58 -11.86
N GLY A 248 -2.60 -3.40 -10.55
CA GLY A 248 -3.44 -4.06 -9.55
C GLY A 248 -4.79 -3.38 -9.28
N ARG A 249 -5.57 -4.01 -8.38
CA ARG A 249 -6.92 -3.56 -8.04
C ARG A 249 -6.94 -2.14 -7.47
N SER A 250 -7.84 -1.29 -7.96
CA SER A 250 -8.07 0.05 -7.36
C SER A 250 -6.84 0.93 -7.23
N VAL A 251 -5.88 0.81 -8.16
CA VAL A 251 -4.65 1.61 -8.15
C VAL A 251 -4.94 3.11 -8.07
N PHE A 252 -5.95 3.63 -8.76
CA PHE A 252 -6.29 5.04 -8.86
C PHE A 252 -7.66 5.39 -8.25
N SER A 253 -8.21 4.55 -7.37
CA SER A 253 -9.48 4.84 -6.70
C SER A 253 -9.41 6.18 -5.97
N ASN A 254 -10.45 6.99 -6.10
CA ASN A 254 -10.54 8.34 -5.54
C ASN A 254 -9.45 9.35 -5.98
N SER A 255 -8.75 9.10 -7.08
CA SER A 255 -7.91 10.13 -7.72
C SER A 255 -8.75 11.06 -8.59
N ARG A 256 -8.31 12.31 -8.76
CA ARG A 256 -8.95 13.36 -9.57
C ARG A 256 -8.49 13.37 -11.04
N LEU A 257 -8.00 12.23 -11.53
CA LEU A 257 -7.56 12.10 -12.91
C LEU A 257 -8.73 12.33 -13.86
N THR A 258 -8.50 13.11 -14.91
CA THR A 258 -9.47 13.38 -15.98
C THR A 258 -9.23 12.46 -17.18
N SER A 259 -7.99 12.02 -17.39
CA SER A 259 -7.61 11.13 -18.49
C SER A 259 -6.50 10.17 -18.06
N ILE A 260 -6.52 8.95 -18.60
CA ILE A 260 -5.40 8.02 -18.51
C ILE A 260 -5.07 7.45 -19.89
N SER A 261 -3.79 7.32 -20.19
CA SER A 261 -3.28 6.59 -21.37
C SER A 261 -2.54 5.34 -20.91
N PHE A 262 -3.04 4.18 -21.29
CA PHE A 262 -2.42 2.89 -21.03
C PHE A 262 -1.38 2.56 -22.11
N PRO A 263 -0.26 1.90 -21.74
CA PRO A 263 0.78 1.53 -22.68
C PRO A 263 0.44 0.24 -23.42
N SER A 264 1.03 0.05 -24.58
CA SER A 264 0.85 -1.15 -25.42
C SER A 264 1.39 -2.44 -24.82
N THR A 265 2.30 -2.32 -23.85
CA THR A 265 2.89 -3.47 -23.15
C THR A 265 2.07 -4.00 -21.98
N LEU A 266 0.96 -3.35 -21.62
CA LEU A 266 0.17 -3.73 -20.44
C LEU A 266 -0.49 -5.09 -20.67
N GLN A 267 -0.17 -6.06 -19.83
CA GLN A 267 -0.66 -7.44 -19.94
C GLN A 267 -1.69 -7.80 -18.87
N TYR A 268 -1.59 -7.20 -17.68
CA TYR A 268 -2.47 -7.54 -16.56
C TYR A 268 -3.13 -6.31 -15.98
N LEU A 269 -4.45 -6.39 -15.83
CA LEU A 269 -5.30 -5.32 -15.34
C LEU A 269 -6.35 -5.89 -14.38
N ASP A 270 -6.26 -5.52 -13.11
CA ASP A 270 -7.16 -6.02 -12.07
C ASP A 270 -8.40 -5.11 -11.89
N TYR A 271 -9.41 -5.59 -11.17
CA TYR A 271 -10.73 -4.98 -11.01
C TYR A 271 -10.69 -3.57 -10.39
N ALA A 272 -11.65 -2.71 -10.77
CA ALA A 272 -11.94 -1.41 -10.15
C ALA A 272 -10.76 -0.47 -9.97
N ILE A 273 -9.90 -0.34 -10.98
CA ILE A 273 -8.75 0.58 -11.00
C ILE A 273 -9.10 1.98 -10.50
N PHE A 274 -10.26 2.53 -10.89
CA PHE A 274 -10.73 3.86 -10.49
C PHE A 274 -11.78 3.85 -9.38
N GLY A 275 -12.05 2.69 -8.77
CA GLY A 275 -13.22 2.41 -7.93
C GLY A 275 -13.65 3.55 -7.00
N ASN A 276 -14.93 3.90 -7.05
CA ASN A 276 -15.55 4.87 -6.13
C ASN A 276 -15.51 4.32 -4.70
N THR A 277 -14.90 5.05 -3.75
CA THR A 277 -15.22 4.82 -2.33
C THR A 277 -16.58 5.42 -2.01
N THR A 278 -17.53 4.53 -1.70
CA THR A 278 -18.71 4.74 -0.84
C THR A 278 -19.68 5.92 -1.12
N PRO A 279 -20.98 5.77 -0.82
CA PRO A 279 -22.08 6.58 -1.39
C PRO A 279 -22.16 8.05 -0.97
N HIS A 280 -21.28 8.56 -0.10
CA HIS A 280 -21.49 9.86 0.56
C HIS A 280 -20.63 11.02 0.05
N GLU A 281 -19.64 10.75 -0.80
CA GLU A 281 -18.73 11.77 -1.36
C GLU A 281 -18.68 11.75 -2.90
N LEU A 282 -19.84 11.52 -3.54
CA LEU A 282 -20.03 11.66 -4.99
C LEU A 282 -19.97 13.13 -5.41
N GLN A 283 -18.78 13.71 -5.36
CA GLN A 283 -18.36 14.77 -6.27
C GLN A 283 -16.85 14.62 -6.49
N ARG A 284 -16.43 14.03 -7.62
CA ARG A 284 -15.41 14.62 -8.55
C ARG A 284 -14.53 13.66 -9.37
N ASN A 285 -14.70 12.34 -9.37
CA ASN A 285 -13.80 11.51 -10.17
C ASN A 285 -14.53 10.87 -11.34
N PHE A 286 -14.65 11.66 -12.41
CA PHE A 286 -15.04 11.16 -13.71
C PHE A 286 -13.80 11.20 -14.59
N VAL A 287 -13.13 10.06 -14.76
CA VAL A 287 -12.19 9.90 -15.86
C VAL A 287 -13.03 9.95 -17.13
N SER A 288 -13.05 11.10 -17.79
CA SER A 288 -13.87 11.34 -18.97
C SER A 288 -13.24 10.75 -20.23
N ARG A 289 -11.96 10.35 -20.19
CA ARG A 289 -11.28 9.71 -21.30
C ARG A 289 -10.34 8.59 -20.85
N VAL A 290 -10.45 7.43 -21.47
CA VAL A 290 -9.53 6.31 -21.30
C VAL A 290 -8.99 5.91 -22.66
N GLU A 291 -7.67 5.95 -22.82
CA GLU A 291 -7.02 5.56 -24.07
C GLU A 291 -6.23 4.26 -23.89
N TYR A 292 -6.57 3.25 -24.69
CA TYR A 292 -5.82 2.01 -24.83
C TYR A 292 -5.00 2.06 -26.11
N LYS A 293 -3.68 2.03 -25.98
CA LYS A 293 -2.78 1.77 -27.11
C LYS A 293 -2.54 0.26 -27.12
N THR A 294 -2.85 -0.42 -28.20
CA THR A 294 -2.52 -1.85 -28.34
C THR A 294 -1.98 -2.14 -29.73
N LYS A 295 -0.95 -2.98 -29.80
CA LYS A 295 -0.39 -3.45 -31.06
C LYS A 295 -1.05 -4.76 -31.53
N ASP A 296 -1.47 -5.59 -30.57
CA ASP A 296 -2.12 -6.89 -30.76
C ASP A 296 -3.16 -7.03 -29.62
N PHE A 297 -4.47 -6.94 -29.90
CA PHE A 297 -5.49 -7.02 -28.86
C PHE A 297 -5.75 -8.50 -28.50
N ASP A 298 -5.09 -8.99 -27.45
CA ASP A 298 -5.28 -10.35 -26.97
C ASP A 298 -6.32 -10.39 -25.82
N MET A 299 -7.52 -10.88 -26.12
CA MET A 299 -8.60 -11.08 -25.14
C MET A 299 -8.23 -12.04 -24.00
N SER A 300 -7.20 -12.87 -24.16
CA SER A 300 -6.70 -13.77 -23.11
C SER A 300 -5.85 -13.05 -22.04
N LEU A 301 -5.50 -11.78 -22.26
CA LEU A 301 -4.84 -10.91 -21.28
C LEU A 301 -5.74 -10.63 -20.05
N PHE A 302 -7.05 -10.81 -20.20
CA PHE A 302 -8.04 -10.75 -19.12
C PHE A 302 -8.35 -12.17 -18.62
N GLN A 303 -7.46 -12.74 -17.80
CA GLN A 303 -7.60 -14.15 -17.34
C GLN A 303 -8.98 -14.45 -16.73
N ASP A 304 -9.52 -15.61 -17.12
CA ASP A 304 -10.77 -16.27 -16.71
C ASP A 304 -12.11 -15.59 -16.99
N TYR A 305 -12.13 -14.47 -17.72
CA TYR A 305 -13.37 -13.73 -17.90
C TYR A 305 -13.43 -12.92 -19.21
N SER A 306 -13.38 -13.60 -20.36
CA SER A 306 -13.62 -12.94 -21.67
C SER A 306 -15.00 -12.27 -21.78
N GLU A 307 -15.96 -12.69 -20.95
CA GLU A 307 -17.27 -12.07 -20.77
C GLU A 307 -17.20 -10.76 -19.95
N TYR A 308 -16.07 -10.49 -19.30
CA TYR A 308 -15.87 -9.36 -18.39
C TYR A 308 -14.88 -8.30 -18.86
N PHE A 309 -14.31 -8.28 -20.07
CA PHE A 309 -13.67 -7.02 -20.55
C PHE A 309 -14.74 -5.95 -20.77
N THR A 310 -15.81 -6.35 -21.46
CA THR A 310 -17.02 -5.55 -21.63
C THR A 310 -17.71 -5.35 -20.27
N TYR A 311 -17.81 -6.36 -19.41
CA TYR A 311 -18.27 -6.16 -18.02
C TYR A 311 -17.29 -5.33 -17.17
N PHE A 312 -16.00 -5.23 -17.48
CA PHE A 312 -15.02 -4.44 -16.71
C PHE A 312 -15.19 -2.97 -17.06
N ILE A 313 -15.27 -2.65 -18.35
CA ILE A 313 -15.61 -1.32 -18.84
C ILE A 313 -17.01 -0.95 -18.31
N ILE A 314 -17.98 -1.85 -18.42
CA ILE A 314 -19.38 -1.56 -18.12
C ILE A 314 -19.64 -1.58 -16.61
N TRP A 315 -19.07 -2.48 -15.83
CA TRP A 315 -19.24 -2.47 -14.38
C TRP A 315 -18.52 -1.30 -13.72
N ASN A 316 -17.27 -1.00 -14.11
CA ASN A 316 -16.49 0.05 -13.48
C ASN A 316 -16.86 1.46 -13.95
N TYR A 317 -17.28 1.61 -15.21
CA TYR A 317 -17.63 2.92 -15.77
C TYR A 317 -19.13 3.13 -15.99
N LEU A 318 -19.96 2.07 -16.13
CA LEU A 318 -21.39 2.21 -16.45
C LEU A 318 -22.37 1.76 -15.34
N TYR A 319 -22.10 0.68 -14.59
CA TYR A 319 -23.02 0.12 -13.58
C TYR A 319 -22.80 0.71 -12.18
N TYR A 320 -21.55 0.73 -11.70
CA TYR A 320 -21.24 1.15 -10.33
C TYR A 320 -21.59 2.63 -10.00
N PRO A 321 -21.47 3.60 -10.95
CA PRO A 321 -21.97 4.96 -10.74
C PRO A 321 -23.51 5.03 -10.64
N TYR A 322 -24.22 4.22 -11.45
CA TYR A 322 -25.67 4.29 -11.58
C TYR A 322 -26.42 3.70 -10.38
N THR A 323 -25.91 2.65 -9.75
CA THR A 323 -26.56 2.03 -8.58
C THR A 323 -26.55 2.91 -7.33
N ASN A 324 -25.79 4.02 -7.32
CA ASN A 324 -25.53 4.80 -6.11
C ASN A 324 -25.86 6.31 -6.19
N ASP A 325 -25.96 6.93 -7.37
CA ASP A 325 -26.60 8.26 -7.55
C ASP A 325 -26.98 8.50 -9.02
N ALA A 326 -28.26 8.42 -9.35
CA ALA A 326 -28.80 8.51 -10.71
C ALA A 326 -29.00 9.95 -11.22
N SER A 327 -28.43 10.97 -10.58
CA SER A 327 -28.78 12.38 -10.82
C SER A 327 -27.83 13.18 -11.72
N THR A 328 -26.65 12.65 -12.07
CA THR A 328 -25.69 13.33 -12.96
C THR A 328 -25.36 12.50 -14.21
N PRO A 329 -25.66 12.99 -15.43
CA PRO A 329 -25.14 12.40 -16.66
C PRO A 329 -23.61 12.51 -16.67
N PHE A 330 -22.93 11.47 -17.13
CA PHE A 330 -21.49 11.48 -17.35
C PHE A 330 -21.17 10.92 -18.74
N GLU A 331 -20.22 11.53 -19.43
CA GLU A 331 -19.68 11.05 -20.71
C GLU A 331 -18.29 10.43 -20.44
N VAL A 332 -18.09 9.19 -20.86
CA VAL A 332 -16.78 8.53 -20.87
C VAL A 332 -16.44 8.23 -22.32
N GLU A 333 -15.39 8.86 -22.84
CA GLU A 333 -14.79 8.55 -24.12
C GLU A 333 -13.78 7.42 -23.94
N ILE A 334 -14.03 6.27 -24.58
CA ILE A 334 -13.06 5.18 -24.63
C ILE A 334 -12.46 5.15 -26.01
N VAL A 335 -11.17 5.47 -26.09
CA VAL A 335 -10.42 5.51 -27.34
C VAL A 335 -9.55 4.27 -27.42
N PHE A 336 -9.74 3.49 -28.47
CA PHE A 336 -8.84 2.40 -28.83
C PHE A 336 -7.97 2.87 -30.00
N SER A 337 -6.66 2.85 -29.81
CA SER A 337 -5.68 3.03 -30.89
C SER A 337 -5.12 1.66 -31.23
N ILE A 338 -5.56 1.11 -32.37
CA ILE A 338 -5.26 -0.23 -32.86
C ILE A 338 -4.66 -0.12 -34.27
N ASN A 339 -3.73 -1.00 -34.62
CA ASN A 339 -3.30 -1.17 -36.02
C ASN A 339 -4.39 -1.88 -36.85
N GLU A 340 -4.50 -1.50 -38.12
CA GLU A 340 -5.70 -1.63 -38.98
C GLU A 340 -6.31 -3.03 -39.19
N ASP A 341 -5.68 -4.12 -38.73
CA ASP A 341 -6.08 -5.50 -39.07
C ASP A 341 -7.07 -6.17 -38.09
N ASP A 342 -7.32 -5.61 -36.90
CA ASP A 342 -8.12 -6.25 -35.83
C ASP A 342 -9.51 -5.60 -35.58
N ASN A 343 -9.91 -4.60 -36.37
CA ASN A 343 -11.16 -3.84 -36.14
C ASN A 343 -12.42 -4.72 -36.13
N GLN A 344 -12.47 -5.78 -36.93
CA GLN A 344 -13.66 -6.63 -37.05
C GLN A 344 -13.86 -7.55 -35.83
N LEU A 345 -12.78 -8.13 -35.29
CA LEU A 345 -12.80 -8.97 -34.09
C LEU A 345 -13.21 -8.16 -32.84
N MET A 346 -12.80 -6.89 -32.78
CA MET A 346 -13.16 -5.97 -31.72
C MET A 346 -14.60 -5.49 -31.78
N GLU A 347 -15.10 -5.19 -32.97
CA GLU A 347 -16.51 -4.87 -33.17
C GLU A 347 -17.39 -6.07 -32.75
N GLU A 348 -17.00 -7.30 -33.13
CA GLU A 348 -17.68 -8.53 -32.73
C GLU A 348 -17.62 -8.79 -31.21
N ALA A 349 -16.45 -8.66 -30.57
CA ALA A 349 -16.30 -8.81 -29.13
C ALA A 349 -17.08 -7.76 -28.32
N PHE A 350 -17.15 -6.52 -28.85
CA PHE A 350 -17.97 -5.46 -28.30
C PHE A 350 -19.46 -5.78 -28.38
N TRP A 351 -19.97 -6.18 -29.56
CA TRP A 351 -21.38 -6.55 -29.72
C TRP A 351 -21.74 -7.78 -28.88
N LEU A 352 -20.86 -8.77 -28.75
CA LEU A 352 -21.03 -9.91 -27.84
C LEU A 352 -21.17 -9.49 -26.38
N GLY A 353 -20.31 -8.57 -25.91
CA GLY A 353 -20.43 -8.02 -24.58
C GLY A 353 -21.68 -7.14 -24.40
N TYR A 354 -22.03 -6.34 -25.41
CA TYR A 354 -23.23 -5.51 -25.45
C TYR A 354 -24.52 -6.35 -25.35
N ASP A 355 -24.58 -7.46 -26.10
CA ASP A 355 -25.74 -8.36 -26.14
C ASP A 355 -25.87 -9.18 -24.85
N ASN A 356 -24.78 -9.71 -24.28
CA ASN A 356 -24.82 -10.43 -23.00
C ASN A 356 -25.31 -9.52 -21.85
N ILE A 357 -25.01 -8.22 -21.91
CA ILE A 357 -25.46 -7.24 -20.90
C ILE A 357 -26.93 -6.88 -21.05
N ARG A 358 -27.44 -6.87 -22.29
CA ARG A 358 -28.86 -6.64 -22.56
C ARG A 358 -29.75 -7.72 -21.94
N GLU A 359 -29.22 -8.90 -21.69
CA GLU A 359 -29.92 -9.99 -21.01
C GLU A 359 -29.91 -9.88 -19.47
N ASP A 360 -28.83 -9.35 -18.88
CA ASP A 360 -28.62 -9.31 -17.42
C ASP A 360 -28.94 -7.95 -16.73
N MET A 361 -29.13 -6.85 -17.49
CA MET A 361 -29.47 -5.52 -16.96
C MET A 361 -30.98 -5.20 -17.00
N ASP A 362 -31.46 -4.46 -16.00
CA ASP A 362 -32.80 -3.85 -16.03
C ASP A 362 -32.88 -2.77 -17.13
N TRP A 363 -33.87 -2.91 -18.02
CA TRP A 363 -34.16 -2.02 -19.15
C TRP A 363 -34.38 -0.55 -18.75
N SER A 364 -34.71 -0.28 -17.49
CA SER A 364 -34.85 1.08 -16.96
C SER A 364 -33.53 1.87 -16.92
N VAL A 365 -32.39 1.18 -16.79
CA VAL A 365 -31.02 1.73 -16.79
C VAL A 365 -30.61 2.18 -18.20
N TYR A 366 -31.04 1.43 -19.22
CA TYR A 366 -30.63 1.58 -20.62
C TYR A 366 -31.14 2.86 -21.30
N SER A 367 -32.32 3.36 -20.88
CA SER A 367 -33.00 4.49 -21.53
C SER A 367 -32.37 5.87 -21.30
N LYS A 368 -31.27 5.96 -20.53
CA LYS A 368 -30.63 7.21 -20.11
C LYS A 368 -29.13 7.31 -20.45
N LEU A 369 -28.58 6.34 -21.19
CA LEU A 369 -27.21 6.38 -21.69
C LEU A 369 -27.19 7.23 -22.96
N ASP A 370 -26.90 8.52 -22.83
CA ASP A 370 -26.77 9.43 -23.98
C ASP A 370 -25.34 9.38 -24.55
N TYR A 371 -25.22 8.85 -25.76
CA TYR A 371 -24.06 8.90 -26.67
C TYR A 371 -22.72 8.32 -26.18
N TYR A 372 -22.29 7.24 -26.83
CA TYR A 372 -20.90 6.76 -26.82
C TYR A 372 -20.29 7.01 -28.20
N SER A 373 -19.20 7.77 -28.26
CA SER A 373 -18.40 7.91 -29.49
C SER A 373 -17.18 7.00 -29.40
N PHE A 374 -17.18 5.92 -30.20
CA PHE A 374 -15.94 5.22 -30.53
C PHE A 374 -15.26 5.96 -31.67
N THR A 375 -14.10 6.54 -31.38
CA THR A 375 -13.26 7.15 -32.42
C THR A 375 -12.09 6.21 -32.66
N THR A 376 -12.18 5.36 -33.69
CA THR A 376 -11.02 4.62 -34.19
C THR A 376 -10.17 5.58 -35.03
N THR A 377 -9.09 6.11 -34.48
CA THR A 377 -8.08 6.79 -35.29
C THR A 377 -7.11 5.75 -35.81
N ALA A 378 -7.31 5.30 -37.05
CA ALA A 378 -6.26 4.64 -37.81
C ALA A 378 -5.14 5.66 -38.03
N ASN A 379 -3.93 5.39 -37.53
CA ASN A 379 -2.76 6.14 -37.94
C ASN A 379 -2.42 5.70 -39.36
N SER A 380 -2.96 6.41 -40.35
CA SER A 380 -2.56 6.28 -41.74
C SER A 380 -1.20 6.96 -41.96
N ASP A 381 -0.15 6.39 -41.39
CA ASP A 381 1.25 6.70 -41.72
C ASP A 381 2.02 5.39 -41.96
N GLU A 382 1.60 4.62 -42.97
CA GLU A 382 2.41 4.07 -44.09
C GLU A 382 1.61 3.12 -44.98
#